data_AF-A0A9P7DTT8-F1
#
_entry.id   AF-A0A9P7DTT8-F1
#
_cell.length_a   1.000
_cell.length_b   1.000
_cell.length_c   1.000
_cell.angle_alpha   90.00
_cell.angle_beta   90.00
_cell.angle_gamma   90.00
#
_symmetry.space_group_name_H-M   'P 1'
#
loop_
_entity.id
_entity.type
_entity.pdbx_description
1 polymer ?
#
loop_
_entity_poly.entity_id
_entity_poly.type
_entity_poly.pdbx_seq_one_letter_code
_entity_poly.pdbx_strand_id
1 'polypeptide(L)'
;VNKGQPKYEKYKLSKEEWKLLTLIHEVLAEAAKVQEMFSAEYYPTIWQILPSYEYLLAQWHEFSADPRMITLWPAIEAGIESLKKYYNKTDNSPAHVVLM
;
A
#
# COMPACT_ATOMS: atom_id res chain seq x y z
N VAL A 1 11.19 -29.53 -28.46
CA VAL A 1 10.75 -28.46 -27.53
C VAL A 1 12.00 -27.79 -26.96
N ASN A 2 12.03 -26.46 -26.93
CA ASN A 2 13.18 -25.58 -27.17
C ASN A 2 14.46 -25.72 -26.30
N LYS A 3 15.61 -25.76 -26.98
CA LYS A 3 16.94 -25.40 -26.46
C LYS A 3 17.02 -23.88 -26.32
N GLY A 4 17.06 -23.34 -25.11
CA GLY A 4 17.16 -21.90 -24.88
C GLY A 4 16.63 -21.39 -23.54
N GLN A 5 16.12 -22.26 -22.66
CA GLN A 5 15.68 -21.81 -21.34
C GLN A 5 16.90 -21.55 -20.44
N PRO A 6 17.06 -20.33 -19.88
CA PRO A 6 18.11 -20.07 -18.91
C PRO A 6 17.96 -21.00 -17.71
N LYS A 7 19.08 -21.56 -17.22
CA LYS A 7 19.12 -22.34 -15.97
C LYS A 7 18.38 -21.58 -14.87
N TYR A 8 17.54 -22.27 -14.11
CA TYR A 8 16.73 -21.73 -13.01
C TYR A 8 17.55 -20.95 -11.96
N GLU A 9 18.86 -21.16 -11.91
CA GLU A 9 19.80 -20.40 -11.08
C GLU A 9 19.81 -18.89 -11.37
N LYS A 10 19.48 -18.47 -12.60
CA LYS A 10 19.36 -17.05 -12.96
C LYS A 10 18.15 -16.35 -12.32
N TYR A 11 17.21 -17.11 -11.76
CA TYR A 11 16.02 -16.58 -11.08
C TYR A 11 16.12 -16.68 -9.55
N LYS A 12 17.31 -17.02 -9.02
CA LYS A 12 17.53 -17.00 -7.57
C LYS A 12 17.71 -15.56 -7.12
N LEU A 13 16.73 -15.08 -6.36
CA LEU A 13 16.84 -13.82 -5.65
C LEU A 13 18.00 -13.89 -4.65
N SER A 14 18.84 -12.86 -4.64
CA SER A 14 19.90 -12.72 -3.66
C SER A 14 19.32 -12.51 -2.25
N LYS A 15 20.15 -12.68 -1.21
CA LYS A 15 19.71 -12.42 0.17
C LYS A 15 19.28 -10.95 0.36
N GLU A 16 19.89 -10.03 -0.36
CA GLU A 16 19.51 -8.61 -0.36
C GLU A 16 18.16 -8.38 -1.07
N GLU A 17 17.93 -9.04 -2.21
CA GLU A 17 16.66 -8.96 -2.94
C GLU A 17 15.50 -9.56 -2.15
N TRP A 18 15.74 -10.67 -1.43
CA TRP A 18 14.74 -11.23 -0.52
C TRP A 18 14.39 -10.26 0.62
N LYS A 19 15.38 -9.58 1.20
CA LYS A 19 15.11 -8.55 2.22
C LYS A 19 14.29 -7.40 1.65
N LEU A 20 14.60 -6.93 0.44
CA LEU A 20 13.83 -5.89 -0.23
C LEU A 20 12.40 -6.36 -0.51
N LEU A 21 12.22 -7.61 -0.94
CA LEU A 21 10.90 -8.20 -1.18
C LEU A 21 10.07 -8.28 0.11
N THR A 22 10.70 -8.62 1.24
CA THR A 22 10.04 -8.61 2.55
C THR A 22 9.58 -7.20 2.92
N LEU A 23 10.42 -6.18 2.73
CA LEU A 23 10.04 -4.78 3.00
C LEU A 23 8.89 -4.32 2.08
N ILE A 24 8.92 -4.68 0.80
CA ILE A 24 7.81 -4.40 -0.13
C ILE A 24 6.52 -5.08 0.35
N HIS A 25 6.62 -6.34 0.78
CA HIS A 25 5.48 -7.09 1.27
C HIS A 25 4.88 -6.45 2.53
N GLU A 26 5.70 -5.94 3.46
CA GLU A 26 5.22 -5.21 4.64
C GLU A 26 4.41 -3.96 4.26
N VAL A 27 4.93 -3.16 3.32
CA VAL A 27 4.23 -1.95 2.85
C VAL A 27 2.91 -2.30 2.14
N LEU A 28 2.90 -3.34 1.30
CA LEU A 28 1.71 -3.78 0.57
C LEU A 28 0.68 -4.46 1.46
N ALA A 29 1.11 -5.14 2.53
CA ALA A 29 0.20 -5.81 3.47
C ALA A 29 -0.72 -4.81 4.16
N GLU A 30 -0.22 -3.63 4.57
CA GLU A 30 -1.05 -2.58 5.16
C GLU A 30 -2.06 -2.01 4.17
N ALA A 31 -1.66 -1.81 2.92
CA ALA A 31 -2.58 -1.39 1.86
C ALA A 31 -3.66 -2.45 1.57
N ALA A 32 -3.28 -3.74 1.58
CA ALA A 32 -4.19 -4.85 1.36
C ALA A 32 -5.25 -4.96 2.47
N LYS A 33 -4.87 -4.75 3.74
CA LYS A 33 -5.84 -4.72 4.87
C LYS A 33 -6.88 -3.63 4.68
N VAL A 34 -6.46 -2.44 4.26
CA VAL A 34 -7.37 -1.31 4.00
C VAL A 34 -8.30 -1.62 2.82
N GLN A 35 -7.79 -2.24 1.75
CA GLN A 35 -8.61 -2.67 0.64
C GLN A 35 -9.61 -3.78 1.03
N GLU A 36 -9.21 -4.73 1.87
CA GLU A 36 -10.08 -5.79 2.38
C GLU A 36 -11.22 -5.21 3.21
N MET A 37 -10.94 -4.22 4.07
CA MET A 37 -11.97 -3.50 4.84
C MET A 37 -13.01 -2.85 3.92
N PHE A 38 -12.62 -2.32 2.76
CA PHE A 38 -13.57 -1.76 1.79
C PHE A 38 -14.32 -2.81 0.96
N SER A 39 -13.79 -4.03 0.88
CA SER A 39 -14.41 -5.12 0.13
C SER A 39 -15.50 -5.84 0.94
N ALA A 40 -15.66 -5.51 2.23
CA ALA A 40 -16.71 -6.03 3.08
C ALA A 40 -18.07 -5.46 2.66
N GLU A 41 -18.83 -6.25 1.90
CA GLU A 41 -20.14 -5.90 1.33
C GLU A 41 -21.25 -5.74 2.39
N TYR A 42 -21.02 -6.20 3.62
CA TYR A 42 -22.04 -6.34 4.66
C TYR A 42 -22.35 -5.07 5.46
N TYR A 43 -21.47 -4.07 5.44
CA TYR A 43 -21.65 -2.83 6.21
C TYR A 43 -21.47 -1.62 5.30
N PRO A 44 -22.21 -0.51 5.51
CA PRO A 44 -21.93 0.74 4.81
C PRO A 44 -20.53 1.21 5.22
N THR A 45 -19.53 0.91 4.39
CA THR A 45 -18.10 1.15 4.64
C THR A 45 -17.69 2.58 4.34
N ILE A 46 -18.60 3.41 3.83
CA ILE A 46 -18.32 4.79 3.41
C ILE A 46 -17.78 5.65 4.56
N TRP A 47 -18.35 5.55 5.77
CA TRP A 47 -17.86 6.30 6.94
C TRP A 47 -16.48 5.82 7.43
N GLN A 48 -16.10 4.57 7.13
CA GLN A 48 -14.80 3.99 7.51
C GLN A 48 -13.68 4.34 6.52
N ILE A 49 -14.02 4.93 5.36
CA ILE A 49 -13.05 5.33 4.33
C ILE A 49 -12.04 6.34 4.87
N LEU A 50 -12.50 7.40 5.56
CA LEU A 50 -11.62 8.43 6.08
C LEU A 50 -10.69 7.91 7.19
N PRO A 51 -11.17 7.22 8.25
CA PRO A 51 -10.30 6.65 9.26
C PRO A 51 -9.28 5.64 8.70
N SER A 52 -9.68 4.82 7.71
CA SER A 52 -8.79 3.81 7.13
C SER A 52 -7.70 4.46 6.26
N TYR A 53 -8.00 5.56 5.56
CA TYR A 53 -6.99 6.32 4.84
C TYR A 53 -6.04 7.06 5.79
N GLU A 54 -6.55 7.65 6.87
CA GLU A 54 -5.70 8.28 7.89
C GLU A 54 -4.76 7.27 8.55
N TYR A 55 -5.27 6.07 8.87
CA TYR A 55 -4.45 4.96 9.37
C TYR A 55 -3.35 4.56 8.38
N LEU A 56 -3.69 4.41 7.09
CA LEU A 56 -2.71 4.06 6.05
C LEU A 56 -1.63 5.15 5.89
N LEU A 57 -2.03 6.42 5.92
CA LEU A 57 -1.09 7.55 5.86
C LEU A 57 -0.17 7.57 7.07
N ALA A 58 -0.70 7.33 8.28
CA ALA A 58 0.11 7.25 9.49
C ALA A 58 1.16 6.14 9.40
N GLN A 59 0.75 4.94 8.98
CA GLN A 59 1.67 3.80 8.78
C GLN A 59 2.72 4.08 7.71
N TRP A 60 2.35 4.69 6.58
CA TRP A 60 3.31 5.04 5.53
C TRP A 60 4.26 6.18 5.92
N HIS A 61 3.84 7.10 6.80
CA HIS A 61 4.72 8.09 7.41
C HIS A 61 5.70 7.47 8.42
N GLU A 62 5.27 6.47 9.19
CA GLU A 62 6.16 5.69 10.08
C GLU A 62 7.19 4.90 9.25
N PHE A 63 6.76 4.30 8.13
CA PHE A 63 7.63 3.60 7.18
C PHE A 63 8.60 4.54 6.48
N SER A 64 8.20 5.76 6.15
CA SER A 64 9.12 6.74 5.60
C SER A 64 10.21 7.07 6.64
N ALA A 65 9.83 7.31 7.90
CA ALA A 65 10.78 7.61 8.98
C ALA A 65 11.77 6.48 9.31
N ASP A 66 11.55 5.24 8.85
CA ASP A 66 12.44 4.10 9.10
C ASP A 66 13.65 4.09 8.15
N PRO A 67 14.90 4.16 8.66
CA PRO A 67 16.11 4.08 7.84
C PRO A 67 16.23 2.80 7.00
N ARG A 68 15.54 1.71 7.38
CA ARG A 68 15.52 0.44 6.64
C ARG A 68 14.77 0.54 5.31
N MET A 69 13.90 1.53 5.17
CA MET A 69 13.02 1.71 4.02
C MET A 69 13.47 2.84 3.09
N ILE A 70 14.69 3.36 3.26
CA ILE A 70 15.28 4.41 2.40
C ILE A 70 15.16 4.09 0.90
N THR A 71 15.36 2.84 0.51
CA THR A 71 15.25 2.41 -0.91
C THR A 71 13.82 2.47 -1.44
N LEU A 72 12.83 2.33 -0.56
CA LEU A 72 11.40 2.35 -0.88
C LEU A 72 10.75 3.72 -0.65
N TRP A 73 11.45 4.66 -0.01
CA TRP A 73 10.99 6.02 0.22
C TRP A 73 10.32 6.66 -1.01
N PRO A 74 10.94 6.70 -2.21
CA PRO A 74 10.31 7.34 -3.38
C PRO A 74 9.00 6.64 -3.80
N ALA A 75 8.89 5.34 -3.58
CA ALA A 75 7.66 4.59 -3.87
C ALA A 75 6.57 4.85 -2.83
N ILE A 76 6.94 4.92 -1.54
CA ILE A 76 6.02 5.25 -0.45
C ILE A 76 5.49 6.68 -0.62
N GLU A 77 6.35 7.64 -0.97
CA GLU A 77 5.96 9.03 -1.19
C GLU A 77 5.01 9.18 -2.38
N ALA A 78 5.27 8.49 -3.51
CA ALA A 78 4.36 8.43 -4.64
C ALA A 78 3.00 7.78 -4.26
N GLY A 79 3.02 6.79 -3.36
CA GLY A 79 1.83 6.20 -2.77
C GLY A 79 1.02 7.22 -1.96
N ILE A 80 1.68 7.95 -1.06
CA ILE A 80 1.06 9.00 -0.24
C ILE A 80 0.43 10.09 -1.11
N GLU A 81 1.13 10.55 -2.15
CA GLU A 81 0.62 11.56 -3.07
C GLU A 81 -0.64 11.05 -3.80
N SER A 82 -0.61 9.80 -4.26
CA SER A 82 -1.75 9.15 -4.88
C SER A 82 -2.93 9.08 -3.91
N LEU A 83 -2.70 8.70 -2.65
CA LEU A 83 -3.74 8.61 -1.63
C LEU A 83 -4.35 9.97 -1.31
N LYS A 84 -3.53 11.03 -1.18
CA LYS A 84 -3.98 12.41 -0.97
C LYS A 84 -4.91 12.89 -2.10
N LYS A 85 -4.64 12.51 -3.35
CA LYS A 85 -5.51 12.83 -4.48
C LYS A 85 -6.90 12.19 -4.34
N TYR A 86 -6.99 10.96 -3.81
CA TYR A 86 -8.27 10.31 -3.55
C TYR A 86 -8.96 10.90 -2.32
N TYR A 87 -8.23 11.15 -1.24
CA TYR A 87 -8.72 11.81 -0.03
C TYR A 87 -9.37 13.17 -0.36
N ASN A 88 -8.68 14.04 -1.10
CA ASN A 88 -9.20 15.35 -1.51
C ASN A 88 -10.46 15.25 -2.38
N LYS A 89 -10.66 14.16 -3.12
CA LYS A 89 -11.90 13.92 -3.87
C LYS A 89 -13.03 13.44 -2.98
N THR A 90 -12.72 12.68 -1.94
CA THR A 90 -13.71 12.20 -0.95
C THR A 90 -14.19 13.34 -0.05
N ASP A 91 -13.28 14.22 0.38
CA ASP A 91 -13.56 15.41 1.19
C ASP A 91 -14.45 16.43 0.45
N ASN A 92 -14.24 16.61 -0.86
CA ASN A 92 -15.10 17.46 -1.71
C ASN A 92 -16.50 16.89 -1.99
N SER A 93 -16.79 15.65 -1.56
CA SER A 93 -18.10 15.04 -1.75
C SER A 93 -18.87 15.03 -0.42
N PRO A 94 -20.03 15.69 -0.31
CA PRO A 94 -20.82 15.70 0.93
C PRO A 94 -21.39 14.32 1.32
N ALA A 95 -21.19 13.29 0.50
CA ALA A 95 -21.71 11.94 0.74
C ALA A 95 -21.20 11.27 2.03
N HIS A 96 -20.00 11.65 2.51
CA HIS A 96 -19.44 11.09 3.75
C HIS A 96 -20.03 11.73 5.01
N VAL A 97 -20.55 12.97 4.93
CA VAL A 97 -21.14 13.71 6.05
C VAL A 97 -22.57 13.25 6.35
N VAL A 98 -23.30 12.78 5.33
CA VAL A 98 -24.72 12.39 5.46
C VAL A 98 -24.90 10.98 6.06
N LEU A 99 -23.82 10.19 6.13
CA LEU A 99 -23.82 8.82 6.66
C LEU A 99 -23.21 8.69 8.07
N MET A 100 -22.80 9.80 8.69
CA MET A 100 -22.55 9.87 10.14
C MET A 100 -23.84 10.11 10.89
#